data_AF-A0A7J9VHZ0-F1
#
_entry.id   AF-A0A7J9VHZ0-F1
#
_cell.length_a   1.000
_cell.length_b   1.000
_cell.length_c   1.000
_cell.angle_alpha   90.00
_cell.angle_beta   90.00
_cell.angle_gamma   90.00
#
_symmetry.space_group_name_H-M   'P 1'
#
loop_
_entity.id
_entity.type
_entity.pdbx_description
1 polymer ?
#
loop_
_entity_poly.entity_id
_entity_poly.type
_entity_poly.pdbx_seq_one_letter_code
_entity_poly.pdbx_strand_id
1 'polypeptide(L)'
;MVRSAFLVGKSIYSRRAQALAALLKQMRKDAGLTQAELASRIGRHQPYVHDYEAGDRQLRIPQIDEIARVLGTTTHAVIGELDKIAPPDEGPSETEEA
;
A
#
# COMPACT_ATOMS: atom_id res chain seq x y z
N MET A 1 -8.41 -26.79 -17.21
CA MET A 1 -7.61 -26.81 -15.97
C MET A 1 -6.22 -26.30 -16.29
N VAL A 2 -5.92 -25.03 -15.97
CA VAL A 2 -4.53 -24.59 -15.83
C VAL A 2 -4.44 -23.98 -14.43
N ARG A 3 -4.18 -24.85 -13.45
CA ARG A 3 -3.65 -24.42 -12.16
C ARG A 3 -2.21 -24.00 -12.43
N SER A 4 -2.03 -22.74 -12.81
CA SER A 4 -0.71 -22.17 -13.03
C SER A 4 -0.03 -22.09 -11.67
N ALA A 5 0.99 -22.92 -11.50
CA ALA A 5 1.92 -22.87 -10.38
C ALA A 5 2.72 -21.57 -10.47
N PHE A 6 2.30 -20.55 -9.74
CA PHE A 6 3.08 -19.32 -9.52
C PHE A 6 3.23 -19.10 -8.01
N LEU A 7 4.02 -19.97 -7.36
CA LEU A 7 4.11 -20.02 -5.91
C LEU A 7 5.53 -20.13 -5.36
N VAL A 8 6.53 -19.59 -6.06
CA VAL A 8 7.87 -19.36 -5.51
C VAL A 8 8.38 -18.03 -6.03
N GLY A 9 8.35 -17.01 -5.18
CA GLY A 9 8.79 -15.65 -5.53
C GLY A 9 7.78 -14.56 -5.15
N LYS A 10 7.34 -14.51 -3.88
CA LYS A 10 6.80 -13.25 -3.36
C LYS A 10 7.96 -12.26 -3.36
N SER A 11 8.06 -11.44 -4.42
CA SER A 11 9.05 -10.37 -4.54
C SER A 11 9.05 -9.52 -3.26
N ILE A 12 10.15 -8.87 -2.92
CA ILE A 12 10.14 -8.01 -1.72
C ILE A 12 9.09 -6.89 -1.87
N TYR A 13 8.86 -6.44 -3.10
CA TYR A 13 7.71 -5.62 -3.47
C TYR A 13 6.37 -6.17 -2.98
N SER A 14 6.14 -7.49 -2.97
CA SER A 14 4.91 -8.07 -2.44
C SER A 14 4.78 -7.92 -0.92
N ARG A 15 5.87 -7.99 -0.15
CA ARG A 15 5.83 -7.77 1.30
C ARG A 15 5.62 -6.29 1.63
N ARG A 16 6.36 -5.40 0.96
CA ARG A 16 6.23 -3.95 1.17
C ARG A 16 4.88 -3.41 0.65
N ALA A 17 4.34 -3.97 -0.44
CA ALA A 17 2.98 -3.67 -0.90
C ALA A 17 1.90 -4.15 0.08
N GLN A 18 2.07 -5.33 0.68
CA GLN A 18 1.17 -5.81 1.73
C GLN A 18 1.21 -4.93 2.98
N ALA A 19 2.41 -4.49 3.38
CA ALA A 19 2.57 -3.53 4.47
C ALA A 19 1.90 -2.18 4.17
N LEU A 20 2.06 -1.65 2.94
CA LEU A 20 1.39 -0.43 2.50
C LEU A 20 -0.14 -0.57 2.53
N ALA A 21 -0.69 -1.69 2.04
CA ALA A 21 -2.12 -1.96 2.07
C ALA A 21 -2.66 -2.01 3.52
N ALA A 22 -1.94 -2.69 4.42
CA ALA A 22 -2.29 -2.76 5.84
C ALA A 22 -2.21 -1.39 6.53
N LEU A 23 -1.18 -0.60 6.21
CA LEU A 23 -1.00 0.75 6.73
C LEU A 23 -2.17 1.66 6.32
N LEU A 24 -2.49 1.73 5.03
CA LEU A 24 -3.60 2.55 4.54
C LEU A 24 -4.95 2.12 5.13
N LYS A 25 -5.17 0.81 5.30
CA LYS A 25 -6.34 0.26 5.98
C LYS A 25 -6.41 0.72 7.45
N GLN A 26 -5.29 0.72 8.16
CA GLN A 26 -5.24 1.17 9.54
C GLN A 26 -5.53 2.67 9.62
N MET A 27 -4.88 3.49 8.79
CA MET A 27 -5.11 4.93 8.73
C MET A 27 -6.57 5.29 8.41
N ARG A 28 -7.22 4.53 7.52
CA ARG A 28 -8.67 4.69 7.27
C ARG A 28 -9.49 4.42 8.54
N LYS A 29 -9.18 3.36 9.27
CA LYS A 29 -9.88 3.01 10.51
C LYS A 29 -9.67 4.07 11.59
N ASP A 30 -8.45 4.60 11.71
CA ASP A 30 -8.12 5.66 12.67
C ASP A 30 -8.85 6.97 12.34
N ALA A 31 -9.08 7.24 11.04
CA ALA A 31 -9.94 8.32 10.58
C ALA A 31 -11.45 8.04 10.77
N GLY A 32 -11.83 6.89 11.33
CA GLY A 32 -13.22 6.51 11.61
C GLY A 32 -14.06 6.22 10.36
N LEU A 33 -13.43 5.92 9.22
CA LEU A 33 -14.15 5.75 7.95
C LEU A 33 -14.39 4.29 7.62
N THR A 34 -15.57 4.00 7.08
CA THR A 34 -15.84 2.76 6.36
C THR A 34 -15.14 2.76 4.99
N GLN A 35 -15.02 1.59 4.36
CA GLN A 35 -14.49 1.50 3.00
C GLN A 35 -15.35 2.27 1.99
N ALA A 36 -16.68 2.25 2.16
CA ALA A 36 -17.61 2.96 1.29
C ALA A 36 -17.43 4.48 1.40
N GLU A 37 -17.30 5.01 2.62
CA GLU A 37 -17.09 6.44 2.84
C GLU A 37 -15.75 6.93 2.27
N LEU A 38 -14.66 6.17 2.47
CA LEU A 38 -13.39 6.50 1.85
C LEU A 38 -13.51 6.50 0.33
N ALA A 39 -14.12 5.46 -0.26
CA ALA A 39 -14.32 5.35 -1.70
C ALA A 39 -15.11 6.55 -2.25
N SER A 40 -16.20 6.94 -1.59
CA SER A 40 -16.98 8.12 -1.97
C SER A 40 -16.16 9.40 -1.96
N ARG A 41 -15.30 9.60 -0.95
CA ARG A 41 -14.44 10.79 -0.84
C ARG A 41 -13.36 10.88 -1.92
N ILE A 42 -12.88 9.75 -2.42
CA ILE A 42 -11.92 9.68 -3.54
C ILE A 42 -12.60 9.49 -4.91
N GLY A 43 -13.93 9.64 -5.01
CA GLY A 43 -14.64 9.47 -6.28
C GLY A 43 -14.49 8.08 -6.91
N ARG A 44 -14.49 7.03 -6.09
CA ARG A 44 -14.40 5.61 -6.50
C ARG A 44 -15.54 4.79 -5.91
N HIS A 45 -15.71 3.58 -6.44
CA HIS A 45 -16.63 2.59 -5.87
C HIS A 45 -15.96 1.82 -4.72
N GLN A 46 -16.74 1.38 -3.73
CA GLN A 46 -16.25 0.65 -2.55
C GLN A 46 -15.34 -0.58 -2.87
N PRO A 47 -15.58 -1.37 -3.94
CA PRO A 47 -14.65 -2.44 -4.33
C PRO A 47 -13.23 -1.97 -4.59
N TYR A 48 -13.03 -0.73 -5.06
CA TYR A 48 -11.68 -0.17 -5.23
C TYR A 48 -10.89 -0.18 -3.92
N VAL A 49 -11.54 0.22 -2.82
CA VAL A 49 -10.94 0.23 -1.49
C VAL A 49 -10.74 -1.17 -0.95
N HIS A 50 -11.73 -2.05 -1.13
CA HIS A 50 -11.61 -3.46 -0.79
C HIS A 50 -10.38 -4.11 -1.47
N ASP A 51 -10.24 -3.95 -2.78
CA ASP A 51 -9.19 -4.61 -3.57
C ASP A 51 -7.78 -4.22 -3.10
N TYR A 52 -7.53 -2.91 -2.88
CA TYR A 52 -6.18 -2.50 -2.47
C TYR A 52 -5.91 -2.85 -1.01
N GLU A 53 -6.91 -2.82 -0.12
CA GLU A 53 -6.73 -3.22 1.28
C GLU A 53 -6.52 -4.73 1.43
N ALA A 54 -7.04 -5.53 0.49
CA ALA A 54 -6.77 -6.97 0.39
C ALA A 54 -5.41 -7.28 -0.25
N GLY A 55 -4.82 -6.31 -0.95
CA GLY A 55 -3.59 -6.50 -1.73
C GLY A 55 -3.82 -7.06 -3.14
N ASP A 56 -5.07 -7.17 -3.58
CA ASP A 56 -5.46 -7.59 -4.93
C ASP A 56 -5.23 -6.48 -5.97
N ARG A 57 -5.13 -5.23 -5.51
CA ARG A 57 -4.81 -4.05 -6.33
C ARG A 57 -3.55 -3.36 -5.85
N GLN A 58 -2.60 -3.20 -6.76
CA GLN A 58 -1.44 -2.33 -6.56
C GLN A 58 -1.83 -0.86 -6.75
N LEU A 59 -1.43 -0.01 -5.81
CA LEU A 59 -1.63 1.43 -5.89
C LEU A 59 -0.42 2.12 -6.54
N ARG A 60 -0.68 3.09 -7.41
CA ARG A 60 0.32 4.02 -7.94
C ARG A 60 0.41 5.26 -7.06
N ILE A 61 1.52 5.99 -7.16
CA ILE A 61 1.77 7.21 -6.38
C ILE A 61 0.59 8.21 -6.40
N PRO A 62 -0.01 8.57 -7.55
CA PRO A 62 -1.14 9.51 -7.55
C PRO A 62 -2.37 9.00 -6.78
N GLN A 63 -2.55 7.68 -6.67
CA GLN A 63 -3.67 7.08 -5.94
C GLN A 63 -3.39 7.07 -4.44
N ILE A 64 -2.15 6.81 -4.03
CA ILE A 64 -1.71 6.93 -2.64
C ILE A 64 -1.91 8.38 -2.17
N ASP A 65 -1.56 9.34 -3.04
CA ASP A 65 -1.69 10.76 -2.79
C ASP A 65 -3.16 11.24 -2.66
N GLU A 66 -4.04 10.72 -3.51
CA GLU A 66 -5.49 10.92 -3.39
C GLU A 66 -6.03 10.40 -2.04
N ILE A 67 -5.65 9.18 -1.64
CA ILE A 67 -6.07 8.57 -0.36
C ILE A 67 -5.49 9.36 0.82
N ALA A 68 -4.20 9.68 0.78
CA ALA A 68 -3.48 10.38 1.84
C ALA A 68 -4.14 11.72 2.18
N ARG A 69 -4.49 12.52 1.16
CA ARG A 69 -5.19 13.80 1.34
C ARG A 69 -6.53 13.63 2.03
N VAL A 70 -7.33 12.64 1.63
CA VAL A 70 -8.64 12.37 2.24
C VAL A 70 -8.51 11.93 3.70
N LEU A 71 -7.41 11.25 4.04
CA LEU A 71 -7.08 10.85 5.41
C LEU A 71 -6.38 11.96 6.22
N GLY A 72 -6.25 13.17 5.67
CA GLY A 72 -5.66 14.32 6.37
C GLY A 72 -4.14 14.27 6.50
N THR A 73 -3.46 13.57 5.60
CA THR A 73 -1.99 13.44 5.59
C THR A 73 -1.41 13.64 4.19
N THR A 74 -0.12 13.32 4.01
CA THR A 74 0.60 13.40 2.73
C THR A 74 1.17 12.05 2.33
N THR A 75 1.40 11.87 1.02
CA THR A 75 2.12 10.68 0.50
C THR A 75 3.46 10.50 1.19
N HIS A 76 4.20 11.59 1.42
CA HIS A 76 5.50 11.54 2.11
C HIS A 76 5.38 10.95 3.52
N ALA A 77 4.38 11.38 4.29
CA ALA A 77 4.13 10.83 5.62
C ALA A 77 3.74 9.34 5.57
N VAL A 78 2.90 8.93 4.62
CA VAL A 78 2.55 7.51 4.41
C VAL A 78 3.80 6.67 4.12
N ILE A 79 4.69 7.14 3.24
CA ILE A 79 5.93 6.43 2.91
C ILE A 79 6.89 6.41 4.12
N GLY A 80 7.00 7.51 4.87
CA GLY A 80 7.80 7.54 6.09
C GLY A 80 7.32 6.56 7.16
N GLU A 81 6.02 6.38 7.32
CA GLU A 81 5.47 5.32 8.19
C GLU A 81 5.70 3.92 7.61
N LEU A 82 5.59 3.76 6.29
CA LEU A 82 5.88 2.49 5.61
C LEU A 82 7.34 2.06 5.83
N ASP A 83 8.29 3.00 5.74
CA ASP A 83 9.72 2.73 5.94
C ASP A 83 10.03 2.20 7.34
N LYS A 84 9.28 2.62 8.36
CA LYS A 84 9.45 2.11 9.73
C LYS A 84 8.99 0.66 9.89
N ILE A 85 7.93 0.26 9.17
CA ILE A 85 7.29 -1.06 9.35
C ILE A 85 7.76 -2.10 8.32
N ALA A 86 8.22 -1.64 7.17
CA ALA A 86 8.68 -2.46 6.07
C ALA A 86 9.73 -1.65 5.30
N PRO A 87 10.95 -1.47 5.84
CA PRO A 87 11.99 -0.64 5.25
C PRO A 87 12.24 -0.99 3.78
N PRO A 88 12.69 -0.01 2.95
CA PRO A 88 13.08 -0.33 1.59
C PRO A 88 14.17 -1.39 1.66
N ASP A 89 14.23 -2.24 0.64
CA ASP A 89 15.39 -3.11 0.51
C ASP A 89 16.62 -2.22 0.50
N GLU A 90 17.51 -2.41 1.47
CA GLU A 90 18.88 -1.98 1.33
C GLU A 90 19.37 -2.71 0.07
N GLY A 91 19.46 -2.00 -1.05
CA GLY A 91 20.25 -2.47 -2.17
C GLY A 91 21.65 -2.82 -1.67
N PRO A 92 22.43 -3.63 -2.40
CA PRO A 92 23.77 -4.00 -1.96
C PRO A 92 24.49 -2.74 -1.47
N SER A 93 24.89 -2.75 -0.20
CA SER A 93 25.56 -1.63 0.43
C SER A 93 26.70 -1.18 -0.47
N GLU A 94 26.79 0.12 -0.76
CA GLU A 94 27.87 0.73 -1.57
C GLU A 94 29.29 0.47 -0.99
N THR A 95 29.41 -0.27 0.11
CA THR A 95 30.67 -0.74 0.71
C THR A 95 31.32 -1.97 0.06
N GLU A 96 30.76 -2.54 -1.00
CA GLU A 96 31.34 -3.71 -1.71
C GLU A 96 32.07 -3.38 -3.03
N GLU A 97 32.39 -2.10 -3.27
CA GLU A 97 33.37 -1.67 -4.27
C GLU A 97 34.51 -0.89 -3.60
N ALA A 98 35.43 -1.61 -2.96
CA ALA A 98 36.75 -1.11 -2.57
C ALA A 98 37.80 -2.22 -2.67
#